data_AF-A0A849UKK8-F1
#
_entry.id   AF-A0A849UKK8-F1
#
_cell.length_a   1.000
_cell.length_b   1.000
_cell.length_c   1.000
_cell.angle_alpha   90.00
_cell.angle_beta   90.00
_cell.angle_gamma   90.00
#
_symmetry.space_group_name_H-M   'P 1'
#
loop_
_entity.id
_entity.type
_entity.pdbx_description
1 polymer ?
#
loop_
_entity_poly.entity_id
_entity_poly.type
_entity_poly.pdbx_seq_one_letter_code
_entity_poly.pdbx_strand_id
1 'polypeptide(L)' 'MKSSNFTGISSPYEAPLHPELIVNTGQLPMEECAQQVLNYLKSIGKIKSK' A
#
# COMPACT_ATOMS: atom_id res chain seq x y z
N MET A 1 10.63 -19.55 22.08
CA MET A 1 9.92 -18.26 21.90
C MET A 1 8.71 -18.53 21.01
N LYS A 2 7.48 -18.52 21.55
CA LYS A 2 6.26 -18.92 20.81
C LYS A 2 5.52 -17.65 20.37
N SER A 3 5.74 -17.22 19.13
CA SER A 3 5.10 -16.05 18.53
C SER A 3 3.78 -16.46 17.88
N SER A 4 2.71 -16.53 18.68
CA SER A 4 1.47 -17.21 18.28
C SER A 4 0.64 -16.48 17.20
N ASN A 5 0.82 -15.17 17.00
CA ASN A 5 -0.04 -14.36 16.12
C ASN A 5 0.76 -13.36 15.24
N PHE A 6 1.74 -13.82 14.47
CA PHE A 6 2.46 -12.97 13.53
C PHE A 6 1.87 -13.13 12.12
N THR A 7 1.24 -12.09 11.59
CA THR A 7 0.60 -12.09 10.27
C THR A 7 1.63 -12.29 9.16
N GLY A 8 1.35 -13.22 8.25
CA GLY A 8 2.30 -13.66 7.21
C GLY A 8 3.28 -14.75 7.67
N ILE A 9 3.25 -15.16 8.95
CA ILE A 9 4.04 -16.30 9.47
C ILE A 9 3.15 -17.33 10.16
N SER A 10 2.54 -16.97 11.29
CA SER A 10 1.67 -17.85 12.09
C SER A 10 0.18 -17.50 11.97
N SER A 11 -0.16 -16.37 11.38
CA SER A 11 -1.53 -16.01 10.99
C SER A 11 -1.57 -15.60 9.51
N PRO A 12 -2.65 -15.90 8.77
CA PRO A 12 -2.76 -15.53 7.36
C PRO A 12 -2.86 -14.00 7.19
N TYR A 13 -2.48 -13.50 6.02
CA TYR A 13 -2.78 -12.15 5.56
C TYR A 13 -3.81 -12.25 4.44
N GLU A 14 -4.91 -11.51 4.56
CA GLU A 14 -5.94 -11.43 3.54
C GLU A 14 -5.74 -10.14 2.75
N ALA A 15 -5.21 -10.25 1.54
CA ALA A 15 -5.06 -9.11 0.65
C ALA A 15 -6.45 -8.55 0.27
N PRO A 16 -6.58 -7.21 0.12
CA PRO A 16 -7.84 -6.61 -0.32
C PRO A 16 -8.22 -7.11 -1.73
N LEU A 17 -9.48 -7.49 -1.92
CA LEU A 17 -9.99 -7.95 -3.22
C LEU A 17 -10.18 -6.79 -4.22
N HIS A 18 -10.55 -5.62 -3.72
CA HIS A 18 -10.83 -4.43 -4.53
C HIS A 18 -10.11 -3.19 -3.97
N PRO A 19 -8.77 -3.16 -3.99
CA PRO A 19 -8.02 -1.99 -3.56
C PRO A 19 -8.20 -0.86 -4.56
N GLU A 20 -8.33 0.37 -4.08
CA GLU A 20 -8.41 1.56 -4.93
C GLU A 20 -7.03 1.97 -5.48
N LEU A 21 -5.96 1.58 -4.79
CA LEU A 21 -4.57 1.76 -5.21
C LEU A 21 -3.69 0.63 -4.66
N ILE A 22 -2.86 0.03 -5.51
CA ILE A 22 -1.83 -0.95 -5.12
C ILE A 22 -0.45 -0.29 -5.32
N VAL A 23 0.39 -0.30 -4.28
CA VAL A 23 1.76 0.23 -4.33
C VAL A 23 2.75 -0.88 -4.01
N ASN A 24 3.55 -1.30 -5.00
CA ASN A 24 4.48 -2.43 -4.84
C ASN A 24 5.87 -1.98 -4.37
N THR A 25 6.00 -1.76 -3.07
CA THR A 25 7.22 -1.26 -2.42
C THR A 25 8.42 -2.20 -2.50
N GLY A 26 8.22 -3.48 -2.83
CA GLY A 26 9.30 -4.44 -3.08
C GLY A 26 9.85 -4.41 -4.51
N GLN A 27 9.18 -3.72 -5.43
CA GLN A 27 9.55 -3.67 -6.85
C GLN A 27 9.91 -2.26 -7.34
N LEU A 28 9.44 -1.22 -6.67
CA LEU A 28 9.59 0.16 -7.11
C LEU A 28 10.41 0.99 -6.11
N PRO A 29 11.16 2.01 -6.58
CA PRO A 29 11.79 3.01 -5.71
C PRO A 29 10.77 3.69 -4.79
N MET A 30 11.21 4.12 -3.61
CA MET A 30 10.34 4.74 -2.60
C MET A 30 9.71 6.03 -3.11
N GLU A 31 10.47 6.83 -3.85
CA GLU A 31 10.00 8.08 -4.46
C GLU A 31 8.88 7.82 -5.47
N GLU A 32 8.98 6.77 -6.28
CA GLU A 32 7.93 6.39 -7.23
C GLU A 32 6.67 5.91 -6.52
N CYS A 33 6.82 5.11 -5.46
CA CYS A 33 5.72 4.66 -4.61
C CYS A 33 4.96 5.85 -4.02
N ALA A 34 5.69 6.81 -3.43
CA ALA A 34 5.10 8.02 -2.87
C ALA A 34 4.40 8.87 -3.95
N GLN A 35 5.01 8.99 -5.12
CA GLN A 35 4.44 9.75 -6.24
C GLN A 35 3.12 9.13 -6.74
N GLN A 36 3.00 7.80 -6.76
CA GLN A 36 1.74 7.12 -7.11
C GLN A 36 0.62 7.48 -6.15
N VAL A 37 0.88 7.46 -4.84
CA VAL A 37 -0.10 7.85 -3.81
C VAL A 37 -0.54 9.30 -4.01
N LEU A 38 0.42 10.22 -4.20
CA LEU A 38 0.11 11.64 -4.42
C LEU A 38 -0.72 11.85 -5.69
N ASN A 39 -0.40 11.15 -6.78
CA ASN A 39 -1.13 11.24 -8.03
C ASN A 39 -2.56 10.72 -7.89
N TYR A 40 -2.74 9.60 -7.18
CA TYR A 40 -4.06 9.06 -6.88
C TYR A 40 -4.89 10.03 -6.05
N LEU A 41 -4.34 10.57 -4.95
CA LEU A 41 -5.05 11.54 -4.11
C LEU A 41 -5.45 12.81 -4.88
N LYS A 42 -4.62 13.26 -5.83
CA LYS A 42 -4.96 14.37 -6.74
C LYS A 42 -6.09 13.99 -7.69
N SER A 43 -6.05 12.80 -8.28
CA SER A 43 -7.06 12.37 -9.26
C SER A 43 -8.45 12.23 -8.65
N ILE A 44 -8.54 11.82 -7.38
CA ILE A 44 -9.80 11.76 -6.63
C ILE A 44 -10.12 13.06 -5.86
N GLY A 45 -9.39 14.15 -6.14
CA GLY A 45 -9.67 15.49 -5.62
C GLY A 45 -9.50 15.64 -4.10
N LYS A 46 -8.79 14.71 -3.44
CA LYS A 46 -8.53 14.79 -1.99
C LYS A 46 -7.44 15.81 -1.66
N ILE A 47 -6.54 16.07 -2.60
CA ILE A 47 -5.52 17.11 -2.51
C ILE A 47 -5.45 17.89 -3.83
N LYS A 48 -5.07 19.16 -3.76
CA LYS A 48 -4.93 20.01 -4.96
C LYS A 48 -3.63 19.68 -5.69
N SER A 49 -3.66 19.76 -7.03
CA SER A 49 -2.40 19.98 -7.76
C SER A 49 -1.98 21.42 -7.54
N LYS A 50 -0.69 21.61 -7.25
CA LYS A 50 -0.06 22.94 -7.26
C LYS A 50 0.00 23.46 -8.70
#